data_AF-A0A1X6WRV4-F1
#
_entry.id   AF-A0A1X6WRV4-F1
#
_cell.length_a   1.000
_cell.length_b   1.000
_cell.length_c   1.000
_cell.angle_alpha   90.00
_cell.angle_beta   90.00
_cell.angle_gamma   90.00
#
_symmetry.space_group_name_H-M   'P 1'
#
loop_
_entity.id
_entity.type
_entity.pdbx_description
1 polymer ?
#
loop_
_entity_poly.entity_id
_entity_poly.type
_entity_poly.pdbx_seq_one_letter_code
_entity_poly.pdbx_strand_id
1 'polypeptide(L)'
;MAMQSEFQRDISQMEKKLFGVSRRQFKAGVLLVIVSGIVVAEAFILPDWSFHIVAVLTALLLGAYPMLLLLDRWNEIKRKIQLYFIYEDCHYLTGQIRRYEASEFIQDSTIKETDRI
;
A
#
# COMPACT_ATOMS: atom_id res chain seq x y z
N MET A 1 22.40 8.59 -9.59
CA MET A 1 21.07 7.96 -9.63
C MET A 1 20.04 9.03 -9.42
N ALA A 2 19.12 9.24 -10.37
CA ALA A 2 18.02 10.18 -10.19
C ALA A 2 17.06 9.60 -9.14
N MET A 3 17.05 10.18 -7.93
CA MET A 3 15.99 9.92 -6.96
C MET A 3 14.72 10.59 -7.48
N GLN A 4 13.99 9.87 -8.35
CA GLN A 4 12.59 10.18 -8.58
C GLN A 4 11.88 9.87 -7.27
N SER A 5 11.37 10.90 -6.60
CA SER A 5 10.42 10.66 -5.53
C SER A 5 9.24 9.95 -6.16
N GLU A 6 9.00 8.70 -5.76
CA GLU A 6 7.71 8.06 -6.00
C GLU A 6 6.68 8.83 -5.18
N PHE A 7 6.22 9.96 -5.71
CA PHE A 7 5.08 10.66 -5.19
C PHE A 7 3.91 9.70 -5.39
N GLN A 8 3.64 8.89 -4.37
CA GLN A 8 2.48 8.02 -4.34
C GLN A 8 1.28 8.92 -4.50
N ARG A 9 0.74 8.95 -5.73
CA ARG A 9 -0.62 9.42 -5.97
C ARG A 9 -1.47 8.73 -4.91
N ASP A 10 -2.39 9.46 -4.30
CA ASP A 10 -3.34 8.91 -3.36
C ASP A 10 -4.26 7.92 -4.10
N ILE A 11 -3.76 6.72 -4.38
CA ILE A 11 -4.49 5.65 -5.08
C ILE A 11 -5.63 5.14 -4.16
N SER A 12 -5.59 5.49 -2.86
CA SER A 12 -6.67 5.33 -1.90
C SER A 12 -8.01 5.89 -2.42
N GLN A 13 -7.98 6.97 -3.21
CA GLN A 13 -9.18 7.58 -3.79
C GLN A 13 -9.68 6.89 -5.06
N MET A 14 -8.92 5.98 -5.66
CA MET A 14 -9.22 5.33 -6.95
C MET A 14 -9.27 3.80 -6.88
N GLU A 15 -9.61 3.20 -5.73
CA GLU A 15 -9.93 1.78 -5.74
C GLU A 15 -11.26 1.56 -6.46
N LYS A 16 -11.22 0.91 -7.64
CA LYS A 16 -12.41 0.46 -8.36
C LYS A 16 -13.16 -0.56 -7.49
N LYS A 17 -14.22 -0.09 -6.83
CA LYS A 17 -15.15 -0.94 -6.07
C LYS A 17 -16.09 -1.64 -7.04
N LEU A 18 -16.09 -2.97 -7.04
CA LEU A 18 -17.09 -3.78 -7.73
C LEU A 18 -18.12 -4.20 -6.67
N PHE A 19 -19.38 -3.81 -6.83
CA PHE A 19 -20.45 -4.11 -5.86
C PHE A 19 -20.15 -3.66 -4.42
N GLY A 20 -19.46 -2.52 -4.25
CA GLY A 20 -19.09 -2.01 -2.92
C GLY A 20 -17.90 -2.71 -2.27
N VAL A 21 -17.39 -3.79 -2.85
CA VAL A 21 -16.20 -4.52 -2.38
C VAL A 21 -15.00 -4.16 -3.24
N SER A 22 -13.92 -3.73 -2.59
CA SER A 22 -12.64 -3.55 -3.29
C SER A 22 -12.02 -4.90 -3.63
N ARG A 23 -11.30 -5.00 -4.76
CA ARG A 23 -10.48 -6.18 -5.09
C ARG A 23 -9.54 -6.57 -3.94
N ARG A 24 -9.09 -5.57 -3.17
CA ARG A 24 -8.28 -5.74 -1.97
C ARG A 24 -9.05 -6.49 -0.88
N GLN A 25 -10.26 -6.03 -0.55
CA GLN A 25 -11.12 -6.67 0.45
C GLN A 25 -11.50 -8.09 0.05
N PHE A 26 -11.76 -8.33 -1.24
CA PHE A 26 -12.00 -9.68 -1.75
C PHE A 26 -10.77 -10.58 -1.57
N LYS A 27 -9.58 -10.10 -1.93
CA LYS A 27 -8.32 -10.83 -1.73
C LYS A 27 -8.08 -11.15 -0.25
N ALA A 28 -8.36 -10.20 0.64
CA ALA A 28 -8.26 -10.44 2.08
C ALA A 28 -9.25 -11.50 2.57
N GLY A 29 -10.50 -11.45 2.10
CA GLY A 29 -11.52 -12.45 2.44
C GLY A 29 -11.10 -13.85 2.01
N VAL A 30 -10.62 -14.02 0.78
CA VAL A 30 -10.12 -15.31 0.27
C VAL A 30 -8.95 -15.82 1.13
N LEU A 31 -8.00 -14.95 1.49
CA LEU A 31 -6.89 -15.33 2.35
C LEU A 31 -7.34 -15.73 3.76
N LEU A 32 -8.32 -15.04 4.35
CA LEU A 32 -8.87 -15.42 5.66
C LEU A 32 -9.55 -16.80 5.62
N VAL A 33 -10.26 -17.12 4.54
CA VAL A 33 -10.87 -18.44 4.36
C VAL A 33 -9.79 -19.53 4.32
N ILE A 34 -8.68 -19.27 3.61
CA ILE A 34 -7.55 -20.21 3.55
C ILE A 34 -6.93 -20.39 4.95
N VAL A 35 -6.66 -19.30 5.68
CA VAL A 35 -6.10 -19.36 7.04
C VAL A 35 -7.03 -20.12 7.98
N SER A 36 -8.34 -19.85 7.92
CA SER A 36 -9.33 -20.60 8.71
C SER A 36 -9.31 -22.08 8.36
N GLY A 37 -9.17 -22.44 7.09
CA GLY A 37 -9.05 -23.84 6.67
C GLY A 37 -7.80 -24.52 7.23
N ILE A 38 -6.67 -23.81 7.29
CA ILE A 38 -5.42 -24.30 7.88
C ILE A 38 -5.59 -24.54 9.38
N VAL A 39 -6.19 -23.59 10.12
CA VAL A 39 -6.45 -23.75 11.56
C VAL A 39 -7.38 -24.93 11.85
N VAL A 40 -8.41 -25.13 11.01
CA VAL A 40 -9.29 -26.30 11.12
C VAL A 40 -8.53 -27.60 10.84
N ALA A 41 -7.64 -27.62 9.85
CA ALA A 41 -6.78 -28.78 9.58
C ALA A 41 -5.81 -29.08 10.73
N GLU A 42 -5.25 -28.06 11.37
CA GLU A 42 -4.40 -28.18 12.54
C GLU A 42 -5.12 -28.87 13.71
N ALA A 43 -6.43 -28.63 13.87
CA ALA A 43 -7.25 -29.25 14.92
C ALA A 43 -7.38 -30.78 14.77
N PHE A 44 -7.23 -31.32 13.55
CA PHE A 44 -7.27 -32.77 13.32
C PHE A 44 -5.92 -33.47 13.56
N ILE A 45 -4.81 -32.72 13.58
CA ILE A 45 -3.45 -33.25 13.63
C ILE A 45 -2.86 -33.15 15.05
N LEU A 46 -3.17 -32.07 15.76
CA LEU A 46 -2.52 -31.71 17.03
C LEU A 46 -3.38 -32.07 18.25
N PRO A 47 -2.79 -32.59 19.34
CA PRO A 47 -3.48 -32.76 20.61
C PRO A 47 -3.83 -31.41 21.27
N ASP A 48 -4.93 -31.38 22.04
CA ASP A 48 -5.63 -30.18 22.52
C ASP A 48 -4.73 -29.04 23.04
N TRP A 49 -3.76 -29.34 23.90
CA TRP A 49 -2.88 -28.33 24.49
C TRP A 49 -1.90 -27.73 23.48
N SER A 50 -1.33 -28.57 22.61
CA SER A 50 -0.41 -28.12 21.57
C SER A 50 -1.13 -27.36 20.46
N PHE A 51 -2.38 -27.73 20.17
CA PHE A 51 -3.23 -27.06 19.21
C PHE A 51 -3.42 -25.59 19.58
N HIS A 52 -3.75 -25.27 20.83
CA HIS A 52 -3.98 -23.87 21.23
C HIS A 52 -2.77 -22.95 20.99
N ILE A 53 -1.56 -23.44 21.29
CA ILE A 53 -0.32 -22.65 21.12
C ILE A 53 -0.03 -22.48 19.62
N VAL A 54 -0.11 -23.57 18.86
CA VAL A 54 0.17 -23.55 17.42
C VAL A 54 -0.86 -22.72 16.67
N ALA A 55 -2.16 -22.89 16.98
CA ALA A 55 -3.26 -22.18 16.35
C ALA A 55 -3.19 -20.66 16.58
N VAL A 56 -2.80 -20.22 17.79
CA VAL A 56 -2.59 -18.79 18.05
C VAL A 56 -1.42 -18.26 17.22
N LEU A 57 -0.33 -19.02 17.13
CA LEU A 57 0.84 -18.61 16.36
C LEU A 57 0.54 -18.56 14.85
N THR A 58 -0.17 -19.56 14.32
CA THR A 58 -0.55 -19.63 12.90
C THR A 58 -1.56 -18.55 12.55
N ALA A 59 -2.57 -18.31 13.40
CA ALA A 59 -3.51 -17.21 13.23
C ALA A 59 -2.82 -15.84 13.26
N LEU A 60 -1.83 -15.64 14.13
CA LEU A 60 -1.10 -14.37 14.21
C LEU A 60 -0.21 -14.16 12.98
N LEU A 61 0.60 -15.16 12.61
CA LEU A 61 1.53 -15.04 11.49
C LEU A 61 0.82 -14.94 10.14
N LEU A 62 -0.14 -15.84 9.89
CA LEU A 62 -0.83 -15.91 8.59
C LEU A 62 -2.03 -14.97 8.53
N GLY A 63 -2.68 -14.68 9.66
CA GLY A 63 -3.84 -13.80 9.74
C GLY A 63 -3.50 -12.32 9.85
N ALA A 64 -2.28 -11.94 10.27
CA ALA A 64 -1.88 -10.53 10.35
C ALA A 64 -1.92 -9.84 8.97
N TYR A 65 -1.40 -10.49 7.92
CA TYR A 65 -1.40 -9.92 6.58
C TYR A 65 -2.80 -9.60 6.04
N PRO A 66 -3.77 -10.54 5.99
CA PRO A 66 -5.11 -10.24 5.51
C PRO A 66 -5.86 -9.26 6.41
N MET A 67 -5.64 -9.27 7.73
CA MET A 67 -6.19 -8.24 8.63
C MET A 67 -5.69 -6.84 8.29
N LEU A 68 -4.39 -6.67 8.06
CA LEU A 68 -3.80 -5.39 7.66
C LEU A 68 -4.29 -4.93 6.29
N LEU A 69 -4.62 -5.87 5.40
CA LEU A 69 -5.13 -5.62 4.07
C LEU A 69 -6.62 -5.19 4.09
N LEU A 70 -7.41 -5.72 5.04
CA LEU A 70 -8.78 -5.24 5.32
C LEU A 70 -8.78 -3.82 5.88
N LEU A 71 -7.88 -3.53 6.82
CA LEU A 71 -7.79 -2.25 7.53
C LEU A 71 -7.14 -1.12 6.69
N ASP A 72 -6.72 -1.40 5.46
CA ASP A 72 -5.94 -0.48 4.60
C ASP A 72 -4.57 -0.04 5.17
N ARG A 73 -4.12 -0.65 6.27
CA ARG A 73 -2.87 -0.26 6.94
C ARG A 73 -1.65 -0.91 6.33
N TRP A 74 -1.83 -1.91 5.47
CA TRP A 74 -0.72 -2.62 4.84
C TRP A 74 0.24 -1.68 4.08
N ASN A 75 -0.30 -0.71 3.34
CA ASN A 75 0.50 0.22 2.55
C ASN A 75 1.33 1.16 3.45
N GLU A 76 0.75 1.61 4.56
CA GLU A 76 1.46 2.44 5.55
C GLU A 76 2.61 1.68 6.22
N ILE A 77 2.35 0.43 6.64
CA ILE A 77 3.36 -0.41 7.28
C ILE A 77 4.48 -0.73 6.30
N LYS A 78 4.13 -1.11 5.07
CA LYS A 78 5.11 -1.35 4.02
C LYS A 78 5.99 -0.12 3.80
N ARG A 79 5.39 1.09 3.76
CA ARG A 79 6.14 2.33 3.61
C ARG A 79 7.04 2.62 4.81
N LYS A 80 6.58 2.42 6.05
CA LYS A 80 7.44 2.56 7.24
C LYS A 80 8.65 1.64 7.14
N ILE A 81 8.46 0.38 6.79
CA ILE A 81 9.55 -0.59 6.62
C ILE A 81 10.51 -0.11 5.51
N GLN A 82 10.00 0.35 4.37
CA GLN A 82 10.85 0.88 3.30
C GLN A 82 11.65 2.10 3.75
N LEU A 83 11.04 3.02 4.50
CA LEU A 83 11.74 4.20 5.02
C LEU A 83 12.84 3.84 6.01
N TYR A 84 12.57 2.90 6.92
CA TYR A 84 13.56 2.49 7.93
C TYR A 84 14.69 1.64 7.38
N PHE A 85 14.43 0.76 6.40
CA PHE A 85 15.45 -0.22 5.96
C PHE A 85 16.06 0.09 4.58
N ILE A 86 15.34 0.78 3.70
CA ILE A 86 15.78 1.01 2.31
C ILE A 86 16.27 2.45 2.12
N TYR A 87 15.59 3.41 2.74
CA TYR A 87 15.87 4.84 2.58
C TYR A 87 16.57 5.47 3.78
N GLU A 88 17.10 4.67 4.70
CA GLU A 88 17.80 5.16 5.90
C GLU A 88 18.99 6.09 5.53
N ASP A 89 19.64 5.81 4.40
CA ASP A 89 20.77 6.59 3.86
C ASP A 89 20.38 7.71 2.87
N CYS A 90 19.09 8.01 2.72
CA CYS A 90 18.66 9.14 1.89
C CYS A 90 19.00 10.46 2.60
N HIS A 91 20.23 10.94 2.42
CA HIS A 91 20.58 12.33 2.67
C HIS A 91 19.56 13.22 1.95
N TYR A 92 18.93 14.13 2.70
CA TYR A 92 18.11 15.21 2.15
C TYR A 92 18.97 16.07 1.23
N LEU A 93 19.05 15.69 -0.03
CA LEU A 93 19.44 16.59 -1.11
C LEU A 93 18.23 17.48 -1.33
N THR A 94 18.15 18.55 -0.57
CA THR A 94 17.37 19.73 -0.94
C THR A 94 17.99 20.28 -2.22
N GLY A 95 17.69 19.61 -3.35
CA GLY A 95 17.87 20.20 -4.66
C GLY A 95 17.13 21.53 -4.61
N GLN A 96 17.88 22.62 -4.65
CA GLN A 96 17.33 23.97 -4.62
C GLN A 96 16.19 24.00 -5.62
N ILE A 97 14.96 24.19 -5.13
CA ILE A 97 13.81 24.40 -5.98
C ILE A 97 14.18 25.62 -6.82
N ARG A 98 14.34 25.41 -8.13
CA ARG A 98 14.71 26.47 -9.07
C ARG A 98 13.71 27.62 -8.85
N ARG A 99 14.21 28.78 -8.44
CA ARG A 99 13.38 29.98 -8.35
C ARG A 99 13.03 30.38 -9.78
N TYR A 100 11.80 30.08 -10.18
CA TYR A 100 11.22 30.58 -11.42
C TYR A 100 11.08 32.11 -11.29
N GLU A 101 11.58 32.85 -12.28
CA GLU A 101 11.32 34.28 -12.36
C GLU A 101 9.88 34.52 -12.81
N ALA A 102 9.26 35.62 -12.35
CA ALA A 102 7.87 35.95 -12.69
C ALA A 102 7.64 36.09 -14.22
N SER A 103 8.70 36.37 -14.97
CA SER A 103 8.73 36.43 -16.43
C SER A 103 8.44 35.08 -17.11
N GLU A 104 8.75 33.95 -16.46
CA GLU A 104 8.52 32.62 -17.01
C GLU A 104 7.04 32.19 -16.96
N PHE A 105 6.18 32.98 -16.31
CA PHE A 105 4.73 32.77 -16.24
C PHE A 105 3.92 33.74 -17.09
N ILE A 106 4.59 34.63 -17.84
CA ILE A 106 3.91 35.53 -18.77
C ILE A 106 3.58 34.73 -20.02
N GLN A 107 2.29 34.49 -20.24
CA GLN A 107 1.80 33.81 -21.43
C GLN A 107 2.13 34.68 -22.65
N ASP A 108 2.99 34.19 -23.55
CA ASP A 108 3.29 34.88 -24.80
C ASP A 108 1.98 35.16 -25.54
N SER A 109 1.68 36.44 -25.75
CA SER A 109 0.45 36.94 -26.41
C SER A 109 0.30 36.50 -27.86
N THR A 110 1.22 35.66 -28.36
CA THR A 110 1.31 35.20 -29.75
C THR A 110 0.86 33.75 -29.95
N ILE A 111 0.41 33.05 -28.91
CA ILE A 111 -0.17 31.71 -29.09
C ILE A 111 -1.65 31.88 -29.45
N LYS A 112 -1.94 31.68 -30.74
CA LYS A 112 -3.32 31.54 -31.24
C LYS A 112 -3.96 30.32 -30.59
N GLU A 113 -4.74 30.53 -29.53
CA GLU A 113 -5.77 29.58 -29.13
C GLU A 113 -6.82 29.52 -30.23
N THR A 114 -6.64 28.61 -31.20
CA THR A 114 -7.72 28.20 -32.08
C THR A 114 -7.43 26.78 -32.59
N ASP A 115 -7.77 25.78 -31.78
CA ASP A 115 -8.44 24.61 -32.36
C ASP A 115 -9.92 24.72 -31.98
N ARG A 116 -10.75 24.94 -33.00
CA ARG A 116 -12.20 25.06 -32.90
C ARG A 116 -12.80 23.65 -32.74
N ILE A 117 -13.69 23.54 -31.73
CA ILE A 117 -14.82 22.61 -31.51
C ILE A 117 -14.85 21.34 -32.37
#